data_AF-A0A1W9WBP2-F1
#
_entry.id   AF-A0A1W9WBP2-F1
#
_cell.length_a   1.000
_cell.length_b   1.000
_cell.length_c   1.000
_cell.angle_alpha   90.00
_cell.angle_beta   90.00
_cell.angle_gamma   90.00
#
_symmetry.space_group_name_H-M   'P 1'
#
loop_
_entity.id
_entity.type
_entity.pdbx_description
1 polymer ?
#
loop_
_entity_poly.entity_id
_entity_poly.type
_entity_poly.pdbx_seq_one_letter_code
_entity_poly.pdbx_strand_id
1 'polypeptide(L)'
;MWMRRISEDLTKTFKSKSYGKNANRRLSGWVKGLMAEAIDIVASRRGSRVILINAAYTSQICSKCGCLGKRTGDRFHCAFGCGAVMQADQNAAVNVKARLDDKELHRWLSFSKVKQILLERCRRSDETAHPEL
;
A
#
# COMPACT_ATOMS: atom_id res chain seq x y z
N MET A 1 -23.58 11.36 4.19
CA MET A 1 -22.13 11.20 3.89
C MET A 1 -21.98 10.08 2.87
N TRP A 2 -21.22 10.28 1.78
CA TRP A 2 -21.04 9.27 0.72
C TRP A 2 -20.17 8.09 1.20
N MET A 3 -20.49 6.87 0.76
CA MET A 3 -19.64 5.69 0.97
C MET A 3 -18.28 5.91 0.29
N ARG A 4 -17.18 5.58 0.98
CA ARG A 4 -15.81 5.79 0.48
C ARG A 4 -15.23 4.47 -0.03
N ARG A 5 -14.77 4.46 -1.29
CA ARG A 5 -13.95 3.38 -1.87
C ARG A 5 -12.51 3.85 -1.85
N ILE A 6 -11.58 3.03 -1.36
CA ILE A 6 -10.18 3.44 -1.16
C ILE A 6 -9.32 2.67 -2.16
N SER A 7 -8.43 3.38 -2.86
CA SER A 7 -7.49 2.80 -3.81
C SER A 7 -6.14 3.48 -3.71
N GLU A 8 -5.09 2.78 -4.10
CA GLU A 8 -3.75 3.34 -4.20
C GLU A 8 -3.67 4.38 -5.32
N ASP A 9 -2.98 5.48 -5.05
CA ASP A 9 -2.54 6.39 -6.09
C ASP A 9 -1.36 5.80 -6.85
N LEU A 10 -1.68 5.23 -8.00
CA LEU A 10 -0.68 4.66 -8.89
C LEU A 10 -0.31 5.64 -10.02
N THR A 11 -0.84 6.87 -10.10
CA THR A 11 -0.71 7.75 -11.28
C THR A 11 0.73 8.12 -11.71
N LYS A 12 1.74 7.85 -10.87
CA LYS A 12 3.15 8.05 -11.21
C LYS A 12 3.53 7.37 -12.53
N THR A 13 4.20 8.14 -13.39
CA THR A 13 4.68 7.68 -14.69
C THR A 13 6.09 7.09 -14.57
N PHE A 14 6.36 6.05 -15.37
CA PHE A 14 7.63 5.30 -15.32
C PHE A 14 8.61 5.71 -16.44
N LYS A 15 8.50 6.94 -16.97
CA LYS A 15 9.08 7.38 -18.25
C LYS A 15 10.61 7.31 -18.37
N SER A 16 11.36 7.24 -17.27
CA SER A 16 12.82 7.44 -17.26
C SER A 16 13.66 6.23 -16.82
N LYS A 17 13.04 5.07 -16.55
CA LYS A 17 13.76 3.89 -16.03
C LYS A 17 13.36 2.62 -16.79
N SER A 18 14.34 1.90 -17.33
CA SER A 18 14.11 0.57 -17.92
C SER A 18 14.07 -0.49 -16.82
N TYR A 19 12.98 -1.26 -16.73
CA TYR A 19 12.78 -2.32 -15.73
C TYR A 19 13.03 -3.73 -16.31
N GLY A 20 13.65 -3.81 -17.49
CA GLY A 20 13.83 -5.05 -18.26
C GLY A 20 12.65 -5.36 -19.18
N LYS A 21 12.91 -6.19 -20.21
CA LYS A 21 11.95 -6.44 -21.31
C LYS A 21 10.56 -6.86 -20.83
N ASN A 22 10.49 -7.84 -19.93
CA ASN A 22 9.22 -8.39 -19.45
C ASN A 22 8.41 -7.39 -18.60
N ALA A 23 9.07 -6.65 -17.71
CA ALA A 23 8.41 -5.65 -16.88
C ALA A 23 7.92 -4.47 -17.72
N ASN A 24 8.76 -3.97 -18.64
CA ASN A 24 8.38 -2.91 -19.56
C ASN A 24 7.15 -3.32 -20.41
N ARG A 25 7.13 -4.55 -20.96
CA ARG A 25 5.98 -5.07 -21.72
C ARG A 25 4.69 -5.06 -20.89
N ARG A 26 4.75 -5.52 -19.64
CA ARG A 26 3.58 -5.51 -18.73
C ARG A 26 3.12 -4.09 -18.40
N LEU A 27 4.06 -3.18 -18.13
CA LEU A 27 3.75 -1.78 -17.83
C LEU A 27 3.15 -1.05 -19.05
N SER A 28 3.66 -1.30 -20.26
CA SER A 28 3.12 -0.72 -21.49
C SER A 28 1.72 -1.24 -21.84
N GLY A 29 1.42 -2.51 -21.52
CA GLY A 29 0.08 -3.08 -21.68
C GLY A 29 -0.90 -2.68 -20.58
N TRP A 30 -0.44 -2.03 -19.51
CA TRP A 30 -1.29 -1.67 -18.37
C TRP A 30 -2.10 -0.40 -18.68
N VAL A 31 -3.39 -0.58 -18.97
CA VAL A 31 -4.39 0.48 -19.23
C VAL A 31 -4.84 1.22 -17.96
N LYS A 32 -3.88 1.69 -17.18
CA LYS A 32 -4.11 2.28 -15.85
C LYS A 32 -5.11 3.43 -15.83
N GLY A 33 -5.03 4.34 -16.81
CA GLY A 33 -5.92 5.50 -16.89
C GLY A 33 -7.38 5.08 -17.07
N LEU A 34 -7.63 4.17 -18.02
CA LEU A 34 -8.96 3.62 -18.29
C LEU A 34 -9.53 2.87 -17.07
N MET A 35 -8.69 2.10 -16.36
CA MET A 35 -9.12 1.42 -15.15
C MET A 35 -9.52 2.39 -14.04
N ALA A 36 -8.74 3.46 -13.83
CA ALA A 36 -9.06 4.47 -12.83
C ALA A 36 -10.37 5.20 -13.15
N GLU A 37 -10.57 5.56 -14.42
CA GLU A 37 -11.80 6.20 -14.91
C GLU A 37 -13.03 5.28 -14.73
N ALA A 38 -12.91 4.01 -15.14
CA ALA A 38 -13.99 3.04 -14.99
C ALA A 38 -14.39 2.85 -13.52
N ILE A 39 -13.42 2.77 -12.61
CA ILE A 39 -13.69 2.66 -11.17
C ILE A 39 -14.41 3.91 -10.65
N ASP A 40 -14.02 5.10 -11.08
CA ASP A 40 -14.63 6.36 -10.65
C ASP A 40 -16.08 6.51 -11.15
N ILE A 41 -16.33 6.19 -12.42
CA ILE A 41 -17.68 6.17 -13.01
C ILE A 41 -18.58 5.21 -12.23
N VAL A 42 -18.10 4.00 -11.99
CA VAL A 42 -18.87 2.96 -11.30
C VAL A 42 -19.12 3.31 -9.84
N ALA A 43 -18.14 3.90 -9.14
CA ALA A 43 -18.31 4.37 -7.77
C ALA A 43 -19.37 5.48 -7.70
N SER A 44 -19.26 6.48 -8.58
CA SER A 44 -20.16 7.63 -8.65
C SER A 44 -21.60 7.20 -8.92
N ARG A 45 -21.82 6.30 -9.89
CA ARG A 45 -23.14 5.71 -10.19
C ARG A 45 -23.77 4.97 -9.02
N ARG A 46 -22.97 4.51 -8.05
CA ARG A 46 -23.41 3.73 -6.88
C ARG A 46 -23.46 4.54 -5.59
N GLY A 47 -23.50 5.87 -5.67
CA GLY A 47 -23.57 6.67 -4.44
C GLY A 47 -22.26 6.66 -3.63
N SER A 48 -21.12 6.36 -4.28
CA SER A 48 -19.81 6.27 -3.64
C SER A 48 -18.79 7.21 -4.29
N ARG A 49 -17.68 7.47 -3.60
CA ARG A 49 -16.53 8.19 -4.16
C ARG A 49 -15.24 7.42 -3.97
N VAL A 50 -14.34 7.48 -4.95
CA VAL A 50 -12.99 6.92 -4.86
C VAL A 50 -12.06 7.91 -4.14
N ILE A 51 -11.31 7.42 -3.16
CA ILE A 51 -10.25 8.17 -2.49
C ILE A 51 -8.92 7.49 -2.79
N LEU A 52 -8.00 8.27 -3.33
CA LEU A 52 -6.64 7.81 -3.65
C LEU A 52 -5.70 8.08 -2.47
N ILE A 53 -4.97 7.04 -2.04
CA ILE A 53 -4.02 7.10 -0.92
C ILE A 53 -2.58 6.87 -1.38
N ASN A 54 -1.62 7.10 -0.49
CA ASN A 54 -0.21 6.86 -0.79
C ASN A 54 0.07 5.35 -0.97
N ALA A 55 0.48 4.94 -2.17
CA ALA A 55 0.79 3.55 -2.50
C ALA A 55 2.11 3.02 -1.90
N ALA A 56 2.92 3.88 -1.26
CA ALA A 56 4.24 3.49 -0.82
C ALA A 56 4.17 2.41 0.29
N TYR A 57 4.83 1.28 0.00
CA TYR A 57 5.02 0.11 0.89
C TYR A 57 3.74 -0.59 1.37
N THR A 58 2.57 -0.28 0.83
CA THR A 58 1.29 -0.95 1.17
C THR A 58 1.32 -2.47 0.98
N SER A 59 2.08 -2.97 0.00
CA SER A 59 2.32 -4.40 -0.22
C SER A 59 3.51 -4.99 0.54
N GLN A 60 4.23 -4.15 1.30
CA GLN A 60 5.48 -4.46 1.98
C GLN A 60 5.42 -4.27 3.49
N ILE A 61 4.32 -3.73 4.04
CA ILE A 61 4.09 -3.65 5.49
C ILE A 61 3.11 -4.73 5.95
N CYS A 62 3.26 -5.16 7.19
CA CYS A 62 2.33 -6.06 7.86
C CYS A 62 1.09 -5.30 8.33
N SER A 63 -0.10 -5.74 7.92
CA SER A 63 -1.36 -5.14 8.37
C SER A 63 -1.68 -5.36 9.85
N LYS A 64 -0.96 -6.25 10.53
CA LYS A 64 -1.14 -6.52 11.97
C LYS A 64 -0.27 -5.62 12.85
N CYS A 65 1.03 -5.51 12.55
CA CYS A 65 1.99 -4.79 13.41
C CYS A 65 2.65 -3.59 12.74
N GLY A 66 2.38 -3.30 11.47
CA GLY A 66 2.95 -2.16 10.74
C GLY A 66 4.40 -2.31 10.27
N CYS A 67 5.10 -3.37 10.70
CA CYS A 67 6.50 -3.63 10.33
C CYS A 67 6.67 -4.02 8.85
N LEU A 68 7.85 -3.71 8.30
CA LEU A 68 8.21 -4.16 6.96
C LEU A 68 8.37 -5.68 6.92
N GLY A 69 7.90 -6.28 5.85
CA GLY A 69 8.01 -7.69 5.55
C GLY A 69 8.29 -7.93 4.07
N LYS A 70 8.15 -9.19 3.65
CA LYS A 70 8.48 -9.61 2.30
C LYS A 70 7.30 -10.33 1.66
N ARG A 71 6.93 -9.90 0.45
CA ARG A 71 6.00 -10.63 -0.42
C ARG A 71 6.78 -11.64 -1.26
N THR A 72 6.30 -12.88 -1.28
CA THR A 72 6.79 -13.95 -2.15
C THR A 72 5.57 -14.62 -2.80
N GLY A 73 5.35 -14.35 -4.10
CA GLY A 73 4.12 -14.77 -4.78
C GLY A 73 2.87 -14.19 -4.13
N ASP A 74 1.95 -15.07 -3.73
CA ASP A 74 0.67 -14.70 -3.10
C ASP A 74 0.72 -14.64 -1.58
N ARG A 75 1.91 -14.82 -0.98
CA ARG A 75 2.10 -14.75 0.47
C ARG A 75 2.92 -13.53 0.87
N PHE A 76 2.53 -12.93 1.98
CA PHE A 76 3.29 -11.91 2.69
C PHE A 76 3.83 -12.50 4.01
N HIS A 77 5.09 -12.25 4.31
CA HIS A 77 5.79 -12.74 5.48
C HIS A 77 6.31 -11.56 6.34
N CYS A 78 5.86 -11.46 7.58
CA CYS A 78 6.33 -10.48 8.56
C CYS A 78 7.46 -11.09 9.42
N ALA A 79 8.69 -11.07 8.91
CA ALA A 79 9.81 -11.74 9.60
C ALA A 79 10.31 -10.97 10.84
N PHE A 80 10.28 -9.64 10.82
CA PHE A 80 10.87 -8.78 11.85
C PHE A 80 9.85 -8.10 12.76
N GLY A 81 8.60 -8.57 12.76
CA GLY A 81 7.56 -8.04 13.63
C GLY A 81 6.79 -9.20 14.25
N CYS A 82 5.49 -9.27 14.01
CA CYS A 82 4.62 -10.27 14.63
C CYS A 82 4.73 -11.72 14.08
N GLY A 83 5.65 -12.03 13.16
CA GLY A 83 5.81 -13.38 12.59
C GLY A 83 4.69 -13.84 11.64
N ALA A 84 3.66 -13.02 11.40
CA ALA A 84 2.48 -13.43 10.65
C ALA A 84 2.77 -13.73 9.17
N VAL A 85 2.09 -14.74 8.63
CA VAL A 85 2.03 -15.05 7.20
C VAL A 85 0.60 -14.90 6.71
N MET A 86 0.38 -14.11 5.65
CA MET A 86 -0.95 -13.75 5.16
C MET A 86 -1.03 -13.80 3.62
N GLN A 87 -2.25 -13.86 3.07
CA GLN A 87 -2.44 -13.64 1.64
C GLN A 87 -2.04 -12.19 1.30
N ALA A 88 -1.20 -12.03 0.28
CA ALA A 88 -0.49 -10.79 0.03
C ALA A 88 -1.41 -9.63 -0.38
N ASP A 89 -2.44 -9.90 -1.17
CA ASP A 89 -3.37 -8.89 -1.65
C ASP A 89 -4.38 -8.49 -0.56
N GLN A 90 -4.78 -9.42 0.30
CA GLN A 90 -5.57 -9.13 1.49
C GLN A 90 -4.79 -8.23 2.45
N ASN A 91 -3.53 -8.56 2.72
CA ASN A 91 -2.63 -7.72 3.53
C ASN A 91 -2.55 -6.30 2.93
N ALA A 92 -2.28 -6.20 1.63
CA ALA A 92 -2.22 -4.91 0.94
C ALA A 92 -3.55 -4.13 1.03
N ALA A 93 -4.70 -4.78 0.82
CA ALA A 93 -6.01 -4.14 0.90
C ALA A 93 -6.31 -3.57 2.30
N VAL A 94 -5.95 -4.30 3.36
CA VAL A 94 -6.08 -3.80 4.74
C VAL A 94 -5.18 -2.59 4.97
N ASN A 95 -3.93 -2.63 4.49
CA ASN A 95 -3.00 -1.50 4.57
C ASN A 95 -3.50 -0.26 3.81
N VAL A 96 -4.08 -0.45 2.62
CA VAL A 96 -4.69 0.61 1.82
C VAL A 96 -5.84 1.26 2.59
N LYS A 97 -6.71 0.43 3.21
CA LYS A 97 -7.82 0.93 4.04
C LYS A 97 -7.30 1.74 5.23
N ALA A 98 -6.34 1.20 5.99
CA ALA A 98 -5.76 1.87 7.15
C ALA A 98 -5.08 3.21 6.79
N ARG A 99 -4.53 3.33 5.58
CA ARG A 99 -3.88 4.57 5.11
C ARG A 99 -4.84 5.75 5.01
N LEU A 100 -6.14 5.53 4.91
CA LEU A 100 -7.13 6.62 4.81
C LEU A 100 -7.10 7.54 6.04
N ASP A 101 -6.90 6.96 7.22
CA ASP A 101 -6.97 7.68 8.49
C ASP A 101 -5.57 8.13 8.99
N ASP A 102 -4.51 7.70 8.30
CA ASP A 102 -3.12 8.02 8.62
C ASP A 102 -2.70 9.37 8.03
N LYS A 103 -2.82 10.43 8.84
CA LYS A 103 -2.49 11.80 8.44
C LYS A 103 -1.00 12.01 8.16
N GLU A 104 -0.12 11.25 8.81
CA GLU A 104 1.33 11.37 8.60
C GLU A 104 1.73 10.77 7.23
N LEU A 105 1.06 9.71 6.80
CA LEU A 105 1.33 9.02 5.54
C LEU A 105 0.41 9.50 4.40
N HIS A 106 0.22 10.82 4.31
CA HIS A 106 -0.63 11.45 3.30
C HIS A 106 -0.17 11.14 1.85
N ARG A 107 -1.12 11.26 0.92
CA ARG A 107 -1.01 10.87 -0.51
C ARG A 107 0.28 11.32 -1.20
N TRP A 108 0.73 12.54 -0.92
CA TRP A 108 1.84 13.19 -1.62
C TRP A 108 3.21 12.99 -0.96
N LEU A 109 3.25 12.31 0.20
CA LEU A 109 4.51 12.08 0.90
C LEU A 109 5.47 11.22 0.06
N SER A 110 6.75 11.60 0.03
CA SER A 110 7.77 10.86 -0.71
C SER A 110 7.96 9.46 -0.14
N PHE A 111 8.26 8.49 -1.01
CA PHE A 111 8.45 7.10 -0.57
C PHE A 111 9.59 6.99 0.45
N SER A 112 10.66 7.79 0.33
CA SER A 112 11.74 7.81 1.31
C SER A 112 11.25 8.20 2.70
N LYS A 113 10.43 9.24 2.83
CA LYS A 113 9.90 9.70 4.12
C LYS A 113 8.86 8.72 4.69
N VAL A 114 8.01 8.15 3.83
CA VAL A 114 7.09 7.06 4.23
C VAL A 114 7.88 5.90 4.84
N LYS A 115 8.98 5.47 4.21
CA LYS A 115 9.82 4.39 4.74
C LYS A 115 10.37 4.71 6.13
N GLN A 116 10.87 5.93 6.33
CA GLN A 116 11.40 6.36 7.62
C GLN A 116 10.35 6.29 8.72
N ILE A 117 9.14 6.81 8.47
CA ILE A 117 8.04 6.76 9.44
C ILE A 117 7.64 5.31 9.75
N LEU A 118 7.55 4.43 8.74
CA LEU A 118 7.21 3.03 8.94
C LEU A 118 8.26 2.27 9.76
N LEU A 119 9.55 2.52 9.50
CA LEU A 119 10.65 1.93 10.26
C LEU A 119 10.61 2.39 11.73
N GLU A 120 10.39 3.68 11.96
CA GLU A 120 10.28 4.25 13.30
C GLU A 120 9.11 3.65 14.09
N ARG A 121 7.95 3.51 13.45
CA ARG A 121 6.77 2.87 14.07
C ARG A 121 7.00 1.40 14.40
N CYS A 122 7.68 0.67 13.52
CA CYS A 122 8.00 -0.73 13.76
C CYS A 122 8.89 -0.91 15.00
N ARG A 123 9.94 -0.09 15.16
CA ARG A 123 10.82 -0.13 16.33
C ARG A 123 10.06 0.02 17.66
N ARG A 124 9.12 0.97 17.72
CA ARG A 124 8.29 1.21 18.92
C ARG A 124 7.34 0.06 19.25
N SER A 125 6.86 -0.64 18.23
CA SER A 125 5.99 -1.82 18.41
C SER A 125 6.74 -3.02 18.98
N ASP A 126 8.04 -3.16 18.69
CA ASP A 126 8.88 -4.22 19.28
C ASP A 126 9.14 -3.96 20.77
N GLU A 127 9.41 -2.71 21.16
CA GLU A 127 9.63 -2.29 22.56
C GLU A 127 8.41 -2.54 23.46
N THR A 128 7.21 -2.31 22.94
CA THR A 128 5.96 -2.54 23.69
C THR A 128 5.53 -4.01 23.74
N ALA A 129 6.07 -4.86 22.86
CA ALA A 129 5.79 -6.29 22.85
C ALA A 129 6.68 -7.08 23.83
N HIS A 130 7.77 -6.50 24.32
CA HIS A 130 8.70 -7.10 25.31
C HIS A 130 8.97 -6.09 26.43
N PRO A 131 8.07 -5.94 27.42
CA PRO A 131 8.42 -5.20 28.62
C PRO A 131 9.62 -5.90 29.28
N GLU A 132 10.66 -5.13 29.56
CA GLU A 132 11.91 -5.60 30.16
C GLU A 132 11.64 -6.50 31.38
N LEU A 133 12.38 -7.61 31.46
CA LEU A 133 12.40 -8.53 32.61
C LEU A 133 12.87 -7.83 33.89
#